data_AF-A0A3N5UUQ3-F1
#
_entry.id   AF-A0A3N5UUQ3-F1
#
_cell.length_a   1.000
_cell.length_b   1.000
_cell.length_c   1.000
_cell.angle_alpha   90.00
_cell.angle_beta   90.00
_cell.angle_gamma   90.00
#
_symmetry.space_group_name_H-M   'P 1'
#
loop_
_entity.id
_entity.type
_entity.pdbx_description
1 polymer ?
#
loop_
_entity_poly.entity_id
_entity_poly.type
_entity_poly.pdbx_seq_one_letter_code
_entity_poly.pdbx_strand_id
1 'polypeptide(L)'
;MSNQGKSSLTVADLIKNFPFVYKRESQNYVINEICEAFNSGYKHILLEAPTGFGKSPVAIAVAMTMGSSYICTSTKDLQTQYSRDFSFLKVAKGANNFRCLVKEDFIKNKTYRCGVCASDDIDECRHTSVEYGPCMTNESFQDHACKYRTFVKDYKVTNKGTKDEQIYINKSDEINYQKEFSQWLHLKNLKYVKKPREWKPCEYFNQLNIALSSSHSIFNYSNFLAFLPNSKIFHPRELLVLDEGHLLETEIVKFRGLSITKRRWKRYIQDLQMVDYGYDDLEQWTEFLIELETRMLTLVGNTPMIELIALQRKTKYNCR
;
A
#
# COMPACT_ATOMS: atom_id res chain seq x y z
N MET A 1 13.65 -12.06 -27.75
CA MET A 1 14.80 -11.17 -28.02
C MET A 1 15.66 -11.13 -26.77
N SER A 2 16.86 -11.72 -26.89
CA SER A 2 18.07 -11.53 -26.06
C SER A 2 17.93 -11.44 -24.54
N ASN A 3 18.09 -12.60 -23.86
CA ASN A 3 18.63 -12.70 -22.50
C ASN A 3 20.06 -12.14 -22.49
N GLN A 4 20.21 -10.82 -22.32
CA GLN A 4 21.51 -10.22 -22.03
C GLN A 4 21.78 -10.31 -20.53
N GLY A 5 22.70 -11.21 -20.16
CA GLY A 5 23.56 -11.13 -18.98
C GLY A 5 22.91 -10.92 -17.61
N LYS A 6 22.30 -11.96 -17.02
CA LYS A 6 22.31 -12.06 -15.55
C LYS A 6 23.70 -12.54 -15.15
N SER A 7 24.52 -11.65 -14.60
CA SER A 7 25.75 -12.03 -13.91
C SER A 7 25.39 -13.11 -12.88
N SER A 8 26.08 -14.27 -12.94
CA SER A 8 25.91 -15.34 -11.96
C SER A 8 26.06 -14.77 -10.56
N LEU A 9 25.11 -15.07 -9.67
CA LEU A 9 25.16 -14.64 -8.28
C LEU A 9 26.36 -15.34 -7.63
N THR A 10 27.19 -14.62 -6.87
CA THR A 10 28.29 -15.24 -6.13
C THR A 10 27.98 -15.27 -4.64
N VAL A 11 28.39 -16.35 -3.98
CA VAL A 11 28.33 -16.48 -2.52
C VAL A 11 29.11 -15.33 -1.85
N ALA A 12 30.23 -14.92 -2.43
CA ALA A 12 31.04 -13.81 -1.94
C ALA A 12 30.25 -12.49 -1.90
N ASP A 13 29.44 -12.20 -2.93
CA ASP A 13 28.61 -11.00 -2.98
C ASP A 13 27.50 -11.03 -1.92
N LEU A 14 26.81 -12.17 -1.76
CA LEU A 14 25.82 -12.35 -0.71
C LEU A 14 26.43 -12.15 0.69
N ILE A 15 27.61 -12.73 0.92
CA ILE A 15 28.35 -12.62 2.17
C ILE A 15 28.75 -11.16 2.43
N LYS A 16 29.24 -10.44 1.42
CA LYS A 16 29.63 -9.03 1.50
C LYS A 16 28.44 -8.13 1.80
N ASN A 17 27.28 -8.45 1.25
CA ASN A 17 26.04 -7.68 1.43
C ASN A 17 25.24 -8.04 2.68
N PHE A 18 25.69 -9.03 3.45
CA PHE A 18 25.06 -9.36 4.73
C PHE A 18 25.10 -8.16 5.68
N PRO A 19 23.98 -7.81 6.36
CA PRO A 19 23.87 -6.54 7.05
C PRO A 19 24.62 -6.48 8.40
N PHE A 20 25.08 -7.60 8.94
CA PHE A 20 25.79 -7.67 10.23
C PHE A 20 27.22 -8.19 10.08
N VAL A 21 28.07 -7.82 11.05
CA VAL A 21 29.48 -8.23 11.09
C VAL A 21 29.63 -9.74 11.28
N TYR A 22 28.79 -10.31 12.16
CA TYR A 22 28.83 -11.73 12.49
C TYR A 22 27.65 -12.49 11.86
N LYS A 23 27.96 -13.66 11.28
CA LYS A 23 27.00 -14.61 10.70
C LYS A 23 27.08 -15.93 11.44
N ARG A 24 25.93 -16.57 11.61
CA ARG A 24 25.86 -17.94 12.13
C ARG A 24 26.20 -18.92 11.01
N GLU A 25 26.79 -20.06 11.33
CA GLU A 25 27.12 -21.09 10.33
C GLU A 25 25.88 -21.56 9.55
N SER A 26 24.74 -21.70 10.23
CA SER A 26 23.46 -22.05 9.62
C SER A 26 23.00 -21.00 8.59
N GLN A 27 23.32 -19.72 8.78
CA GLN A 27 23.02 -18.67 7.81
C GLN A 27 23.94 -18.74 6.59
N ASN A 28 25.22 -19.10 6.78
CA ASN A 28 26.15 -19.30 5.66
C ASN A 28 25.70 -20.46 4.77
N TYR A 29 25.28 -21.58 5.38
CA TYR A 29 24.73 -22.72 4.66
C TYR A 29 23.53 -22.32 3.81
N VAL A 30 22.54 -21.64 4.40
CA VAL A 30 21.35 -21.16 3.67
C VAL A 30 21.69 -20.17 2.56
N ILE A 31 22.66 -19.28 2.78
CA ILE A 31 23.13 -18.33 1.75
C ILE A 31 23.73 -19.08 0.55
N ASN A 32 24.49 -20.15 0.79
CA ASN A 32 25.05 -20.98 -0.28
C ASN A 32 23.95 -21.68 -1.07
N GLU A 33 22.99 -22.32 -0.39
CA GLU A 33 21.84 -22.98 -1.02
C GLU A 33 21.02 -22.01 -1.88
N ILE A 34 20.76 -20.80 -1.37
CA ILE A 34 20.05 -19.76 -2.13
C ILE A 34 20.85 -19.36 -3.38
N CYS A 35 22.18 -19.22 -3.25
CA CYS A 35 23.05 -18.87 -4.37
C CYS A 35 23.03 -19.95 -5.46
N GLU A 36 23.17 -21.21 -5.06
CA GLU A 36 23.15 -22.37 -5.96
C GLU A 36 21.79 -22.51 -6.64
N ALA A 37 20.70 -22.34 -5.91
CA ALA A 37 19.35 -22.37 -6.46
C ALA A 37 19.14 -21.30 -7.53
N PHE A 38 19.52 -20.05 -7.26
CA PHE A 38 19.39 -18.99 -8.28
C PHE A 38 20.28 -19.25 -9.50
N ASN A 39 21.52 -19.71 -9.30
CA ASN A 39 22.44 -20.05 -10.39
C ASN A 39 21.95 -21.26 -11.22
N SER A 40 21.20 -22.17 -10.60
CA SER A 40 20.55 -23.30 -11.28
C SER A 40 19.25 -22.91 -12.00
N GLY A 41 18.87 -21.63 -11.97
CA GLY A 41 17.71 -21.10 -12.70
C GLY A 41 16.38 -21.16 -11.95
N TYR A 42 16.37 -21.52 -10.67
CA TYR A 42 15.15 -21.46 -9.86
C TYR A 42 14.68 -20.01 -9.72
N LYS A 43 13.39 -19.79 -9.98
CA LYS A 43 12.74 -18.47 -9.87
C LYS A 43 12.11 -18.22 -8.50
N HIS A 44 11.76 -19.28 -7.80
CA HIS A 44 11.06 -19.24 -6.51
C HIS A 44 11.82 -20.10 -5.52
N ILE A 45 12.05 -19.56 -4.33
CA ILE A 45 12.73 -20.24 -3.24
C ILE A 45 11.82 -20.17 -2.03
N LEU A 46 11.49 -21.32 -1.45
CA LEU A 46 10.77 -21.42 -0.19
C LEU A 46 11.79 -21.74 0.91
N LEU A 47 12.01 -20.77 1.81
CA LEU A 47 12.91 -20.95 2.95
C LEU A 47 12.09 -21.18 4.22
N GLU A 48 12.18 -22.39 4.75
CA GLU A 48 11.70 -22.71 6.09
C GLU A 48 12.84 -22.61 7.10
N ALA A 49 12.68 -21.74 8.10
CA ALA A 49 13.66 -21.60 9.17
C ALA A 49 12.97 -21.17 10.48
N PRO A 50 13.46 -21.63 11.64
CA PRO A 50 12.84 -21.34 12.93
C PRO A 50 12.85 -19.84 13.26
N THR A 51 12.00 -19.44 14.20
CA THR A 51 12.06 -18.09 14.79
C THR A 51 13.43 -17.86 15.45
N GLY A 52 13.97 -16.65 15.37
CA GLY A 52 15.30 -16.34 15.91
C GLY A 52 16.49 -16.74 15.02
N PHE A 53 16.27 -17.54 13.96
CA PHE A 53 17.30 -17.88 12.95
C PHE A 53 17.95 -16.63 12.34
N GLY A 54 17.20 -15.53 12.23
CA GLY A 54 17.62 -14.34 11.52
C GLY A 54 17.33 -14.44 10.02
N LYS A 55 16.07 -14.71 9.67
CA LYS A 55 15.58 -14.75 8.29
C LYS A 55 15.73 -13.38 7.61
N SER A 56 15.41 -12.30 8.32
CA SER A 56 15.45 -10.93 7.79
C SER A 56 16.84 -10.51 7.29
N PRO A 57 17.95 -10.73 8.04
CA PRO A 57 19.30 -10.50 7.52
C PRO A 57 19.66 -11.26 6.25
N VAL A 58 19.23 -12.52 6.13
CA VAL A 58 19.45 -13.32 4.91
C VAL A 58 18.68 -12.71 3.74
N ALA A 59 17.40 -12.36 3.94
CA ALA A 59 16.60 -11.67 2.92
C ALA A 59 17.24 -10.35 2.47
N ILE A 60 17.82 -9.58 3.40
CA ILE A 60 18.53 -8.34 3.11
C ILE A 60 19.80 -8.58 2.29
N ALA A 61 20.58 -9.61 2.63
CA ALA A 61 21.80 -9.96 1.89
C ALA A 61 21.49 -10.29 0.42
N VAL A 62 20.45 -11.08 0.18
CA VAL A 62 19.96 -11.42 -1.16
C VAL A 62 19.44 -10.16 -1.86
N ALA A 63 18.59 -9.38 -1.20
CA ALA A 63 18.03 -8.14 -1.75
C ALA A 63 19.12 -7.19 -2.26
N MET A 64 20.10 -6.87 -1.42
CA MET A 64 21.21 -5.98 -1.77
C MET A 64 22.07 -6.54 -2.91
N THR A 65 22.22 -7.86 -2.99
CA THR A 65 22.99 -8.51 -4.05
C THR A 65 22.24 -8.48 -5.40
N MET A 66 20.92 -8.56 -5.38
CA MET A 66 20.08 -8.46 -6.58
C MET A 66 19.82 -7.01 -7.02
N GLY A 67 20.23 -6.01 -6.24
CA GLY A 67 20.22 -4.59 -6.59
C GLY A 67 18.86 -3.88 -6.50
N SER A 68 17.74 -4.59 -6.54
CA SER A 68 16.42 -4.02 -6.21
C SER A 68 15.48 -5.06 -5.63
N SER A 69 14.68 -4.66 -4.64
CA SER A 69 13.75 -5.60 -4.00
C SER A 69 12.51 -4.96 -3.41
N TYR A 70 11.44 -5.75 -3.35
CA TYR A 70 10.31 -5.53 -2.46
C TYR A 70 10.34 -6.54 -1.32
N ILE A 71 10.13 -6.07 -0.11
CA ILE A 71 9.90 -6.93 1.06
C ILE A 71 8.46 -6.72 1.52
N CYS A 72 7.72 -7.79 1.73
CA CYS A 72 6.35 -7.75 2.23
C CYS A 72 6.29 -8.44 3.58
N THR A 73 5.67 -7.78 4.56
CA THR A 73 5.44 -8.36 5.89
C THR A 73 3.98 -8.23 6.29
N SER A 74 3.51 -9.11 7.16
CA SER A 74 2.12 -9.09 7.66
C SER A 74 1.91 -8.12 8.81
N THR A 75 2.91 -7.93 9.69
CA THR A 75 2.75 -7.13 10.91
C THR A 75 3.46 -5.79 10.83
N LYS A 76 2.87 -4.77 11.48
CA LYS A 76 3.46 -3.43 11.60
C LYS A 76 4.73 -3.43 12.46
N ASP A 77 4.82 -4.33 13.42
CA ASP A 77 5.97 -4.46 14.31
C ASP A 77 7.19 -4.96 13.54
N LEU A 78 7.02 -5.97 12.68
CA LEU A 78 8.09 -6.43 11.79
C LEU A 78 8.54 -5.32 10.84
N GLN A 79 7.62 -4.54 10.24
CA GLN A 79 8.04 -3.39 9.42
C GLN A 79 8.86 -2.38 10.21
N THR A 80 8.48 -2.14 11.46
CA THR A 80 9.18 -1.21 12.34
C THR A 80 10.56 -1.76 12.70
N GLN A 81 10.67 -3.07 12.94
CA GLN A 81 11.95 -3.75 13.14
C GLN A 81 12.85 -3.62 11.92
N TYR A 82 12.36 -3.93 10.71
CA TYR A 82 13.10 -3.75 9.46
C TYR A 82 13.57 -2.31 9.27
N SER A 83 12.68 -1.33 9.50
CA SER A 83 13.00 0.10 9.37
C SER A 83 14.10 0.54 10.33
N ARG A 84 14.13 -0.02 11.54
CA ARG A 84 15.10 0.30 12.58
C ARG A 84 16.45 -0.35 12.28
N ASP A 85 16.40 -1.63 11.90
CA ASP A 85 17.61 -2.45 11.74
C ASP A 85 18.27 -2.21 10.36
N PHE A 86 17.52 -1.73 9.36
CA PHE A 86 17.99 -1.51 7.97
C PHE A 86 17.52 -0.15 7.42
N SER A 87 18.20 0.95 7.78
CA SER A 87 17.79 2.33 7.44
C SER A 87 17.77 2.68 5.94
N PHE A 88 18.49 1.91 5.11
CA PHE A 88 18.45 2.07 3.64
C PHE A 88 17.12 1.58 3.06
N LEU A 89 16.42 0.65 3.74
CA LEU A 89 15.13 0.11 3.31
C LEU A 89 14.02 1.14 3.57
N LYS A 90 13.35 1.60 2.51
CA LYS A 90 12.29 2.61 2.64
C LYS A 90 10.94 1.95 2.90
N VAL A 91 10.28 2.34 3.98
CA VAL A 91 9.02 1.74 4.43
C VAL A 91 7.83 2.42 3.75
N ALA A 92 6.80 1.67 3.38
CA ALA A 92 5.51 2.19 2.95
C ALA A 92 4.36 1.65 3.84
N LYS A 93 3.82 2.52 4.70
CA LYS A 93 2.68 2.20 5.57
C LYS A 93 1.34 2.62 4.95
N GLY A 94 0.25 2.04 5.42
CA GLY A 94 -1.10 2.34 4.91
C GLY A 94 -1.58 3.74 5.31
N ALA A 95 -2.47 4.32 4.50
CA ALA A 95 -2.99 5.69 4.67
C ALA A 95 -3.62 5.95 6.05
N ASN A 96 -4.16 4.93 6.70
CA ASN A 96 -4.75 5.06 8.04
C ASN A 96 -3.73 5.43 9.14
N ASN A 97 -2.43 5.21 8.89
CA ASN A 97 -1.38 5.50 9.86
C ASN A 97 -0.93 6.98 9.85
N PHE A 98 -1.49 7.80 8.96
CA PHE A 98 -1.09 9.20 8.77
C PHE A 98 -2.28 10.11 8.94
N ARG A 99 -2.10 11.25 9.62
CA ARG A 99 -3.13 12.28 9.71
C ARG A 99 -3.26 13.04 8.40
N CYS A 100 -4.48 13.39 8.03
CA CYS A 100 -4.75 14.18 6.83
C CYS A 100 -4.64 15.68 7.16
N LEU A 101 -3.64 16.36 6.60
CA LEU A 101 -3.40 17.80 6.83
C LEU A 101 -4.60 18.68 6.41
N VAL A 102 -5.27 18.33 5.30
CA VAL A 102 -6.50 19.02 4.85
C VAL A 102 -7.62 18.90 5.88
N LYS A 103 -7.78 17.72 6.48
CA LYS A 103 -8.77 17.54 7.56
C LYS A 103 -8.38 18.32 8.80
N GLU A 104 -7.11 18.31 9.19
CA GLU A 104 -6.64 19.12 10.32
C GLU A 104 -6.94 20.60 10.11
N ASP A 105 -6.80 21.11 8.89
CA ASP A 105 -7.15 22.48 8.54
C ASP A 105 -8.65 22.74 8.75
N PHE A 106 -9.53 21.85 8.27
CA PHE A 106 -10.97 21.96 8.48
C PHE A 106 -11.39 21.84 9.95
N ILE A 107 -10.76 20.95 10.72
CA ILE A 107 -11.01 20.75 12.15
C ILE A 107 -10.68 22.03 12.91
N LYS A 108 -9.48 22.59 12.67
CA LYS A 108 -9.05 23.87 13.27
C LYS A 108 -9.96 25.03 12.88
N ASN A 109 -10.47 25.00 11.65
CA ASN A 109 -11.41 25.99 11.15
C ASN A 109 -12.86 25.75 11.60
N LYS A 110 -13.12 24.73 12.43
CA LYS A 110 -14.46 24.31 12.90
C LYS A 110 -15.47 24.10 11.76
N THR A 111 -14.99 23.66 10.60
CA THR A 111 -15.79 23.44 9.38
C THR A 111 -15.73 22.00 8.90
N TYR A 112 -15.01 21.14 9.63
CA TYR A 112 -14.90 19.74 9.28
C TYR A 112 -16.25 19.04 9.43
N ARG A 113 -16.69 18.39 8.35
CA ARG A 113 -17.81 17.43 8.36
C ARG A 113 -17.33 16.09 7.87
N CYS A 114 -17.44 15.09 8.73
CA CYS A 114 -17.08 13.73 8.44
C CYS A 114 -18.16 13.09 7.56
N GLY A 115 -17.88 12.81 6.28
CA GLY A 115 -18.85 12.11 5.42
C GLY A 115 -19.11 10.65 5.82
N VAL A 116 -18.27 10.07 6.69
CA VAL A 116 -18.31 8.66 7.10
C VAL A 116 -18.99 8.46 8.46
N CYS A 117 -18.95 9.48 9.31
CA CYS A 117 -19.49 9.43 10.67
C CYS A 117 -20.60 10.45 10.82
N ALA A 118 -21.74 10.01 11.37
CA ALA A 118 -22.89 10.86 11.64
C ALA A 118 -22.72 11.73 12.91
N SER A 119 -21.50 11.89 13.42
CA SER A 119 -21.25 12.79 14.55
C SER A 119 -21.06 14.20 14.01
N ASP A 120 -21.88 15.12 14.51
CA ASP A 120 -21.74 16.55 14.29
C ASP A 120 -20.64 17.17 15.19
N ASP A 121 -20.08 16.39 16.12
CA ASP A 121 -18.99 16.84 16.98
C ASP A 121 -17.63 16.63 16.30
N ILE A 122 -16.95 17.76 16.09
CA ILE A 122 -15.65 17.86 15.44
C ILE A 122 -14.56 17.18 16.26
N ASP A 123 -14.69 17.17 17.59
CA ASP A 123 -13.70 16.62 18.52
C ASP A 123 -13.90 15.10 18.76
N GLU A 124 -15.08 14.56 18.44
CA GLU A 124 -15.37 13.12 18.57
C GLU A 124 -15.00 12.28 17.33
N CYS A 125 -14.82 12.92 16.17
CA CYS A 125 -14.53 12.22 14.94
C CYS A 125 -13.12 11.59 14.92
N ARG A 126 -13.04 10.26 14.97
CA ARG A 126 -11.78 9.51 14.85
C ARG A 126 -11.25 9.33 13.42
N HIS A 127 -12.03 9.67 12.40
CA HIS A 127 -11.66 9.53 10.97
C HIS A 127 -10.75 10.66 10.47
N THR A 128 -9.65 10.93 11.17
CA THR A 128 -8.71 12.03 10.86
C THR A 128 -7.57 11.60 9.94
N SER A 129 -7.47 10.31 9.63
CA SER A 129 -6.40 9.77 8.80
C SER A 129 -6.56 10.08 7.32
N VAL A 130 -5.48 9.89 6.54
CA VAL A 130 -5.45 10.09 5.09
C VAL A 130 -6.40 9.14 4.37
N GLU A 131 -6.64 7.94 4.90
CA GLU A 131 -7.62 6.98 4.36
C GLU A 131 -9.00 7.61 4.14
N TYR A 132 -9.43 8.45 5.09
CA TYR A 132 -10.70 9.15 5.02
C TYR A 132 -10.56 10.57 4.44
N GLY A 133 -9.36 10.97 4.04
CA GLY A 133 -9.01 12.30 3.54
C GLY A 133 -9.74 12.66 2.24
N PRO A 134 -10.02 13.96 1.98
CA PRO A 134 -10.66 14.37 0.73
C PRO A 134 -9.94 13.89 -0.52
N CYS A 135 -8.61 13.78 -0.49
CA CYS A 135 -7.81 13.28 -1.60
C CYS A 135 -7.99 11.79 -1.93
N MET A 136 -8.66 11.03 -1.05
CA MET A 136 -9.02 9.63 -1.26
C MET A 136 -10.52 9.47 -1.53
N THR A 137 -11.36 10.36 -0.99
CA THR A 137 -12.82 10.19 -0.97
C THR A 137 -13.59 11.20 -1.83
N ASN A 138 -12.94 12.25 -2.36
CA ASN A 138 -13.59 13.32 -3.11
C ASN A 138 -12.79 13.62 -4.38
N GLU A 139 -13.41 13.42 -5.54
CA GLU A 139 -12.83 13.65 -6.88
C GLU A 139 -12.26 15.06 -7.04
N SER A 140 -12.91 16.08 -6.46
CA SER A 140 -12.41 17.47 -6.52
C SER A 140 -11.09 17.70 -5.80
N PHE A 141 -10.66 16.78 -4.94
CA PHE A 141 -9.39 16.81 -4.20
C PHE A 141 -8.40 15.74 -4.68
N GLN A 142 -8.76 14.94 -5.69
CA GLN A 142 -7.86 13.96 -6.28
C GLN A 142 -6.77 14.64 -7.13
N ASP A 143 -5.76 13.86 -7.52
CA ASP A 143 -4.63 14.32 -8.31
C ASP A 143 -3.98 15.60 -7.75
N HIS A 144 -3.84 16.64 -8.58
CA HIS A 144 -3.10 17.87 -8.28
C HIS A 144 -3.91 18.89 -7.47
N ALA A 145 -5.15 18.56 -7.09
CA ALA A 145 -6.03 19.46 -6.37
C ALA A 145 -5.66 19.56 -4.87
N CYS A 146 -5.22 18.45 -4.26
CA CYS A 146 -4.67 18.50 -2.91
C CYS A 146 -3.22 19.00 -2.95
N LYS A 147 -2.97 20.24 -2.51
CA LYS A 147 -1.63 20.85 -2.55
C LYS A 147 -0.62 20.26 -1.56
N TYR A 148 -1.05 19.38 -0.67
CA TYR A 148 -0.13 18.56 0.14
C TYR A 148 0.30 17.28 -0.59
N ARG A 149 -0.42 16.83 -1.62
CA ARG A 149 -0.14 15.56 -2.31
C ARG A 149 1.02 15.73 -3.27
N THR A 150 2.01 14.84 -3.16
CA THR A 150 3.12 14.69 -4.10
C THR A 150 2.99 13.40 -4.90
N PHE A 151 3.80 13.25 -5.93
CA PHE A 151 3.83 12.12 -6.86
C PHE A 151 5.25 11.59 -7.05
N VAL A 152 5.39 10.34 -7.47
CA VAL A 152 6.69 9.68 -7.75
C VAL A 152 7.59 10.55 -8.63
N LYS A 153 7.04 11.18 -9.68
CA LYS A 153 7.79 12.05 -10.62
C LYS A 153 8.49 13.24 -9.95
N ASP A 154 8.03 13.66 -8.78
CA ASP A 154 8.55 14.81 -8.05
C ASP A 154 9.81 14.49 -7.26
N TYR A 155 10.12 13.19 -7.08
CA TYR A 155 11.28 12.73 -6.32
C TYR A 155 12.47 12.44 -7.23
N LYS A 156 13.65 12.84 -6.77
CA LYS A 156 14.94 12.50 -7.37
C LYS A 156 15.66 11.49 -6.48
N VAL A 157 16.50 10.68 -7.11
CA VAL A 157 17.28 9.65 -6.42
C VAL A 157 18.77 9.89 -6.68
N THR A 158 19.57 9.86 -5.62
CA THR A 158 21.04 9.85 -5.68
C THR A 158 21.57 8.56 -5.04
N ASN A 159 22.77 8.14 -5.45
CA ASN A 159 23.39 6.88 -4.99
C ASN A 159 22.46 5.66 -5.15
N LYS A 160 21.73 5.60 -6.28
CA LYS A 160 20.71 4.59 -6.51
C LYS A 160 21.29 3.17 -6.38
N GLY A 161 20.60 2.31 -5.62
CA GLY A 161 20.97 0.91 -5.39
C GLY A 161 22.03 0.69 -4.31
N THR A 162 22.51 1.74 -3.64
CA THR A 162 23.47 1.60 -2.53
C THR A 162 22.80 1.82 -1.18
N LYS A 163 23.53 1.54 -0.09
CA LYS A 163 23.06 1.82 1.28
C LYS A 163 22.91 3.32 1.55
N ASP A 164 23.59 4.16 0.77
CA ASP A 164 23.57 5.62 0.87
C ASP A 164 22.54 6.26 -0.08
N GLU A 165 21.63 5.46 -0.64
CA GLU A 165 20.56 5.94 -1.52
C GLU A 165 19.70 6.99 -0.80
N GLN A 166 19.61 8.18 -1.41
CA GLN A 166 18.78 9.28 -0.94
C GLN A 166 17.69 9.58 -1.96
N ILE A 167 16.48 9.80 -1.46
CA ILE A 167 15.32 10.17 -2.25
C ILE A 167 14.77 11.47 -1.68
N TYR A 168 14.69 12.51 -2.52
CA TYR A 168 14.33 13.85 -2.07
C TYR A 168 13.61 14.63 -3.16
N ILE A 169 12.90 15.69 -2.76
CA ILE A 169 12.34 16.69 -3.66
C ILE A 169 13.37 17.80 -3.81
N ASN A 170 13.63 18.26 -5.03
CA ASN A 170 14.57 19.36 -5.24
C ASN A 170 14.06 20.66 -4.63
N LYS A 171 14.97 21.50 -4.15
CA LYS A 171 14.63 22.81 -3.56
C LYS A 171 13.82 23.71 -4.51
N SER A 172 14.06 23.64 -5.83
CA SER A 172 13.27 24.36 -6.83
C SER A 172 11.81 23.92 -6.86
N ASP A 173 11.57 22.61 -6.74
CA ASP A 173 10.23 22.03 -6.76
C ASP A 173 9.50 22.32 -5.45
N GLU A 174 10.20 22.28 -4.31
CA GLU A 174 9.67 22.72 -3.02
C GLU A 174 9.22 24.19 -3.05
N ILE A 175 9.97 25.08 -3.70
CA ILE A 175 9.59 26.49 -3.87
C ILE A 175 8.31 26.61 -4.71
N ASN A 176 8.19 25.82 -5.78
CA ASN A 176 6.98 25.79 -6.60
C ASN A 176 5.76 25.30 -5.79
N TYR A 177 5.93 24.23 -5.04
CA TYR A 177 4.91 23.71 -4.14
C TYR A 177 4.50 24.73 -3.08
N GLN A 178 5.47 25.41 -2.44
CA GLN A 178 5.22 26.47 -1.47
C GLN A 178 4.41 27.63 -2.08
N LYS A 179 4.74 28.02 -3.32
CA LYS A 179 4.02 29.07 -4.05
C LYS A 179 2.58 28.64 -4.34
N GLU A 180 2.37 27.46 -4.93
CA GLU A 180 1.02 26.94 -5.21
C GLU A 180 0.18 26.79 -3.93
N PHE A 181 0.81 26.28 -2.87
CA PHE A 181 0.18 26.11 -1.57
C PHE A 181 -0.29 27.45 -0.99
N SER A 182 0.56 28.48 -1.02
CA SER A 182 0.19 29.82 -0.51
C SER A 182 -0.99 30.45 -1.26
N GLN A 183 -1.17 30.10 -2.54
CA GLN A 183 -2.23 30.62 -3.39
C GLN A 183 -3.51 29.79 -3.33
N TRP A 184 -3.47 28.64 -2.64
CA TRP A 184 -4.54 27.67 -2.64
C TRP A 184 -5.80 28.23 -1.97
N LEU A 185 -6.91 28.24 -2.73
CA LEU A 185 -8.20 28.76 -2.27
C LEU A 185 -8.68 28.10 -0.96
N HIS A 186 -8.39 26.81 -0.78
CA HIS A 186 -8.72 26.08 0.44
C HIS A 186 -8.16 26.75 1.70
N LEU A 187 -6.91 27.25 1.65
CA LEU A 187 -6.29 27.95 2.79
C LEU A 187 -6.85 29.36 2.99
N LYS A 188 -7.18 30.07 1.89
CA LYS A 188 -7.75 31.43 1.96
C LYS A 188 -9.09 31.46 2.70
N ASN A 189 -9.83 30.36 2.68
CA ASN A 189 -11.13 30.23 3.35
C ASN A 189 -11.02 29.85 4.84
N LEU A 190 -9.81 29.68 5.39
CA LEU A 190 -9.60 29.35 6.80
C LEU A 190 -9.65 30.62 7.67
N LYS A 191 -10.67 30.74 8.52
CA LYS A 191 -10.94 31.91 9.37
C LYS A 191 -9.99 32.05 10.56
N TYR A 192 -9.36 30.96 11.02
CA TYR A 192 -8.63 30.89 12.30
C TYR A 192 -7.14 30.57 12.20
N VAL A 193 -6.51 30.73 11.03
CA VAL A 193 -5.07 30.43 10.85
C VAL A 193 -4.24 31.63 11.31
N LYS A 194 -3.70 31.55 12.53
CA LYS A 194 -2.92 32.63 13.18
C LYS A 194 -1.55 32.92 12.55
N LYS A 195 -1.01 32.02 11.71
CA LYS A 195 0.27 32.20 10.98
C LYS A 195 0.23 31.44 9.65
N PRO A 196 0.87 31.96 8.58
CA PRO A 196 1.03 31.22 7.33
C PRO A 196 1.74 29.89 7.60
N ARG A 197 1.16 28.78 7.13
CA ARG A 197 1.80 27.46 7.20
C ARG A 197 2.89 27.40 6.13
N GLU A 198 4.07 26.95 6.54
CA GLU A 198 5.06 26.44 5.60
C GLU A 198 4.51 25.15 4.99
N TRP A 199 4.69 25.02 3.68
CA TRP A 199 4.30 23.85 2.95
C TRP A 199 5.18 22.67 3.39
N LYS A 200 4.54 21.52 3.58
CA LYS A 200 5.20 20.24 3.70
C LYS A 200 4.41 19.22 2.89
N PRO A 201 5.06 18.20 2.31
CA PRO A 201 4.31 17.14 1.64
C PRO A 201 3.46 16.35 2.64
N CYS A 202 2.35 15.81 2.17
CA CYS A 202 1.50 14.89 2.91
C CYS A 202 2.35 13.68 3.31
N GLU A 203 2.44 13.40 4.61
CA GLU A 203 3.34 12.39 5.16
C GLU A 203 3.12 11.00 4.56
N TYR A 204 1.87 10.63 4.29
CA TYR A 204 1.52 9.38 3.62
C TYR A 204 2.08 9.31 2.19
N PHE A 205 1.75 10.29 1.34
CA PHE A 205 2.21 10.29 -0.05
C PHE A 205 3.72 10.47 -0.13
N ASN A 206 4.31 11.25 0.77
CA ASN A 206 5.76 11.41 0.87
C ASN A 206 6.44 10.07 1.12
N GLN A 207 6.01 9.35 2.17
CA GLN A 207 6.57 8.04 2.48
C GLN A 207 6.34 7.03 1.34
N LEU A 208 5.13 6.98 0.77
CA LEU A 208 4.80 6.08 -0.31
C LEU A 208 5.67 6.34 -1.56
N ASN A 209 5.76 7.59 -2.00
CA ASN A 209 6.53 7.94 -3.19
C ASN A 209 8.04 7.71 -3.00
N ILE A 210 8.57 7.94 -1.79
CA ILE A 210 9.95 7.58 -1.45
C ILE A 210 10.15 6.07 -1.55
N ALA A 211 9.25 5.26 -0.98
CA ALA A 211 9.33 3.81 -1.04
C ALA A 211 9.21 3.25 -2.46
N LEU A 212 8.36 3.84 -3.30
CA LEU A 212 8.21 3.48 -4.71
C LEU A 212 9.46 3.83 -5.54
N SER A 213 10.08 4.99 -5.26
CA SER A 213 11.26 5.48 -5.98
C SER A 213 12.57 4.79 -5.56
N SER A 214 12.62 4.28 -4.33
CA SER A 214 13.80 3.59 -3.79
C SER A 214 14.09 2.24 -4.46
N SER A 215 15.33 1.77 -4.39
CA SER A 215 15.72 0.45 -4.91
C SER A 215 15.25 -0.70 -4.01
N HIS A 216 15.22 -0.46 -2.70
CA HIS A 216 14.77 -1.43 -1.69
C HIS A 216 13.69 -0.80 -0.81
N SER A 217 12.51 -1.42 -0.80
CA SER A 217 11.42 -0.98 0.07
C SER A 217 10.61 -2.11 0.66
N ILE A 218 9.94 -1.78 1.76
CA ILE A 218 9.14 -2.69 2.55
C ILE A 218 7.69 -2.22 2.63
N PHE A 219 6.78 -3.13 2.35
CA PHE A 219 5.33 -2.92 2.34
C PHE A 219 4.65 -3.89 3.29
N ASN A 220 3.39 -3.59 3.65
CA ASN A 220 2.52 -4.62 4.22
C ASN A 220 1.82 -5.33 3.06
N TYR A 221 1.35 -6.55 3.29
CA TYR A 221 0.63 -7.29 2.25
C TYR A 221 -0.55 -6.50 1.69
N SER A 222 -1.37 -5.87 2.54
CA SER A 222 -2.56 -5.13 2.08
C SER A 222 -2.21 -4.00 1.10
N ASN A 223 -1.20 -3.17 1.40
CA ASN A 223 -0.74 -2.11 0.52
C ASN A 223 -0.08 -2.68 -0.73
N PHE A 224 0.80 -3.68 -0.58
CA PHE A 224 1.51 -4.26 -1.72
C PHE A 224 0.53 -4.82 -2.75
N LEU A 225 -0.46 -5.60 -2.29
CA LEU A 225 -1.51 -6.17 -3.13
C LEU A 225 -2.40 -5.07 -3.76
N ALA A 226 -2.68 -3.98 -3.04
CA ALA A 226 -3.43 -2.85 -3.59
C ALA A 226 -2.71 -2.13 -4.74
N PHE A 227 -1.37 -2.06 -4.71
CA PHE A 227 -0.58 -1.40 -5.77
C PHE A 227 -0.21 -2.33 -6.93
N LEU A 228 -0.25 -3.66 -6.72
CA LEU A 228 0.16 -4.66 -7.70
C LEU A 228 -0.49 -4.49 -9.10
N PRO A 229 -1.79 -4.15 -9.23
CA PRO A 229 -2.41 -3.93 -10.55
C PRO A 229 -1.91 -2.69 -11.30
N ASN A 230 -1.30 -1.72 -10.60
CA ASN A 230 -0.91 -0.44 -11.17
C ASN A 230 0.56 -0.42 -11.60
N SER A 231 0.86 -1.11 -12.70
CA SER A 231 2.22 -1.25 -13.25
C SER A 231 2.88 0.06 -13.69
N LYS A 232 2.10 1.14 -13.87
CA LYS A 232 2.63 2.48 -14.20
C LYS A 232 3.37 3.12 -13.02
N ILE A 233 2.95 2.80 -11.80
CA ILE A 233 3.50 3.36 -10.57
C ILE A 233 4.34 2.32 -9.82
N PHE A 234 3.90 1.05 -9.87
CA PHE A 234 4.52 -0.07 -9.20
C PHE A 234 5.37 -0.88 -10.20
N HIS A 235 6.63 -0.47 -10.36
CA HIS A 235 7.55 -1.11 -11.31
C HIS A 235 8.09 -2.44 -10.78
N PRO A 236 8.33 -3.44 -11.64
CA PRO A 236 8.93 -4.71 -11.23
C PRO A 236 10.35 -4.48 -10.68
N ARG A 237 10.73 -5.30 -9.70
CA ARG A 237 12.07 -5.35 -9.10
C ARG A 237 12.64 -6.76 -9.23
N GLU A 238 13.96 -6.89 -9.08
CA GLU A 238 14.67 -8.17 -9.26
C GLU A 238 14.29 -9.22 -8.21
N LEU A 239 13.92 -8.80 -7.00
CA LEU A 239 13.53 -9.70 -5.91
C LEU A 239 12.22 -9.28 -5.22
N LEU A 240 11.37 -10.27 -4.93
CA LEU A 240 10.26 -10.14 -4.00
C LEU A 240 10.49 -11.09 -2.83
N VAL A 241 10.56 -10.55 -1.62
CA VAL A 241 10.61 -11.32 -0.37
C VAL A 241 9.24 -11.26 0.29
N LEU A 242 8.66 -12.43 0.53
CA LEU A 242 7.41 -12.60 1.26
C LEU A 242 7.76 -13.11 2.66
N ASP A 243 7.88 -12.18 3.62
CA ASP A 243 8.18 -12.53 5.00
C ASP A 243 6.93 -13.04 5.71
N GLU A 244 7.12 -13.95 6.67
CA GLU A 244 6.04 -14.72 7.29
C GLU A 244 5.10 -15.36 6.25
N GLY A 245 5.69 -16.00 5.24
CA GLY A 245 4.98 -16.55 4.08
C GLY A 245 3.84 -17.53 4.41
N HIS A 246 3.82 -18.11 5.63
CA HIS A 246 2.70 -18.92 6.12
C HIS A 246 1.37 -18.12 6.21
N LEU A 247 1.41 -16.79 6.25
CA LEU A 247 0.22 -15.92 6.26
C LEU A 247 -0.25 -15.49 4.87
N LEU A 248 0.50 -15.82 3.82
CA LEU A 248 0.28 -15.31 2.46
C LEU A 248 -1.15 -15.57 1.96
N GLU A 249 -1.64 -16.81 2.12
CA GLU A 249 -2.99 -17.20 1.71
C GLU A 249 -4.04 -16.34 2.42
N THR A 250 -3.93 -16.21 3.74
CA THR A 250 -4.85 -15.41 4.55
C THR A 250 -4.86 -13.94 4.10
N GLU A 251 -3.70 -13.36 3.77
CA GLU A 251 -3.62 -11.98 3.30
C GLU A 251 -4.22 -11.79 1.90
N ILE A 252 -4.07 -12.78 1.01
CA ILE A 252 -4.71 -12.76 -0.32
C ILE A 252 -6.23 -12.86 -0.19
N VAL A 253 -6.73 -13.79 0.64
CA VAL A 253 -8.16 -13.96 0.90
C VAL A 253 -8.76 -12.70 1.52
N LYS A 254 -8.09 -12.06 2.50
CA LYS A 254 -8.52 -10.78 3.06
C LYS A 254 -8.58 -9.67 2.01
N PHE A 255 -7.63 -9.63 1.07
CA PHE A 255 -7.56 -8.59 0.05
C PHE A 255 -8.63 -8.72 -1.04
N ARG A 256 -8.98 -9.95 -1.43
CA ARG A 256 -10.01 -10.22 -2.45
C ARG A 256 -11.40 -10.47 -1.87
N GLY A 257 -11.46 -10.86 -0.61
CA GLY A 257 -12.69 -11.22 0.08
C GLY A 257 -13.58 -10.02 0.34
N LEU A 258 -14.89 -10.26 0.31
CA LEU A 258 -15.91 -9.32 0.73
C LEU A 258 -16.51 -9.82 2.05
N SER A 259 -16.71 -8.92 3.01
CA SER A 259 -17.38 -9.24 4.28
C SER A 259 -18.73 -8.54 4.37
N ILE A 260 -19.80 -9.33 4.44
CA ILE A 260 -21.17 -8.85 4.54
C ILE A 260 -21.68 -9.15 5.95
N THR A 261 -22.04 -8.11 6.69
CA THR A 261 -22.50 -8.25 8.09
C THR A 261 -23.99 -7.97 8.22
N LYS A 262 -24.76 -8.94 8.74
CA LYS A 262 -26.22 -8.82 8.94
C LYS A 262 -26.58 -7.53 9.69
N ARG A 263 -25.80 -7.17 10.71
CA ARG A 263 -26.00 -5.97 11.53
C ARG A 263 -25.90 -4.66 10.72
N ARG A 264 -24.93 -4.54 9.82
CA ARG A 264 -24.76 -3.32 9.01
C ARG A 264 -25.86 -3.21 7.97
N TRP A 265 -26.20 -4.33 7.34
CA TRP A 265 -27.13 -4.38 6.22
C TRP A 265 -28.59 -4.24 6.64
N LYS A 266 -28.98 -4.74 7.82
CA LYS A 266 -30.32 -4.53 8.39
C LYS A 266 -30.73 -3.07 8.55
N ARG A 267 -29.78 -2.13 8.56
CA ARG A 267 -30.08 -0.69 8.59
C ARG A 267 -30.66 -0.16 7.29
N TYR A 268 -30.38 -0.84 6.18
CA TYR A 268 -30.81 -0.46 4.84
C TYR A 268 -31.86 -1.42 4.29
N ILE A 269 -31.70 -2.71 4.58
CA ILE A 269 -32.55 -3.81 4.11
C ILE A 269 -33.00 -4.62 5.34
N GLN A 270 -34.13 -4.25 5.93
CA GLN A 270 -34.57 -4.77 7.24
C GLN A 270 -34.84 -6.29 7.22
N ASP A 271 -35.37 -6.78 6.11
CA ASP A 271 -35.77 -8.15 5.85
C ASP A 271 -34.66 -9.01 5.24
N LEU A 272 -33.40 -8.52 5.20
CA LEU A 272 -32.29 -9.27 4.62
C LEU A 272 -32.08 -10.62 5.35
N GLN A 273 -32.34 -11.70 4.62
CA GLN A 273 -31.99 -13.06 4.99
C GLN A 273 -30.58 -13.36 4.48
N MET A 274 -29.72 -13.86 5.38
CA MET A 274 -28.42 -14.41 5.00
C MET A 274 -28.53 -15.91 5.20
N VAL A 275 -28.55 -16.64 4.11
CA VAL A 275 -28.50 -18.10 4.08
C VAL A 275 -27.03 -18.50 3.97
N ASP A 276 -26.63 -19.51 4.73
CA ASP A 276 -25.30 -20.10 4.63
C ASP A 276 -25.36 -21.22 3.60
N TYR A 277 -24.77 -20.97 2.43
CA TYR A 277 -24.69 -21.94 1.33
C TYR A 277 -23.45 -22.85 1.43
N GLY A 278 -22.69 -22.79 2.53
CA GLY A 278 -21.41 -23.50 2.68
C GLY A 278 -20.28 -22.86 1.88
N TYR A 279 -19.17 -23.57 1.69
CA TYR A 279 -17.99 -23.04 1.00
C TYR A 279 -17.99 -23.24 -0.52
N ASP A 280 -18.65 -24.29 -0.99
CA ASP A 280 -18.50 -24.77 -2.37
C ASP A 280 -19.60 -24.30 -3.32
N ASP A 281 -20.72 -23.79 -2.79
CA ASP A 281 -21.85 -23.34 -3.60
C ASP A 281 -21.65 -21.89 -4.10
N LEU A 282 -20.72 -21.76 -5.04
CA LEU A 282 -20.39 -20.48 -5.66
C LEU A 282 -21.56 -19.86 -6.42
N GLU A 283 -22.48 -20.68 -6.95
CA GLU A 283 -23.62 -20.21 -7.72
C GLU A 283 -24.63 -19.50 -6.81
N GLN A 284 -25.04 -20.13 -5.71
CA GLN A 284 -25.97 -19.51 -4.74
C GLN A 284 -25.35 -18.29 -4.05
N TRP A 285 -24.05 -18.31 -3.73
CA TRP A 285 -23.37 -17.12 -3.23
C TRP A 285 -23.36 -15.99 -4.27
N THR A 286 -23.17 -16.31 -5.55
CA THR A 286 -23.18 -15.31 -6.62
C THR A 286 -24.57 -14.71 -6.80
N GLU A 287 -25.61 -15.53 -6.83
CA GLU A 287 -27.01 -15.08 -6.90
C GLU A 287 -27.37 -14.16 -5.73
N PHE A 288 -26.99 -14.55 -4.50
CA PHE A 288 -27.19 -13.72 -3.31
C PHE A 288 -26.50 -12.35 -3.43
N LEU A 289 -25.27 -12.31 -3.93
CA LEU A 289 -24.55 -11.04 -4.14
C LEU A 289 -25.20 -10.16 -5.21
N ILE A 290 -25.75 -10.76 -6.27
CA ILE A 290 -26.47 -10.06 -7.33
C ILE A 290 -27.78 -9.48 -6.79
N GLU A 291 -28.55 -10.25 -6.01
CA GLU A 291 -29.78 -9.78 -5.38
C GLU A 291 -29.48 -8.60 -4.45
N LEU A 292 -28.45 -8.75 -3.61
CA LEU A 292 -28.05 -7.72 -2.66
C LEU A 292 -27.63 -6.40 -3.34
N GLU A 293 -26.87 -6.48 -4.43
CA GLU A 293 -26.48 -5.32 -5.24
C GLU A 293 -27.70 -4.65 -5.88
N THR A 294 -28.60 -5.44 -6.47
CA THR A 294 -29.82 -4.97 -7.13
C THR A 294 -30.67 -4.18 -6.15
N ARG A 295 -30.93 -4.75 -4.97
CA ARG A 295 -31.71 -4.09 -3.90
C ARG A 295 -31.08 -2.77 -3.46
N MET A 296 -29.75 -2.71 -3.35
CA MET A 296 -29.05 -1.47 -2.99
C MET A 296 -29.16 -0.40 -4.07
N LEU A 297 -28.97 -0.76 -5.34
CA LEU A 297 -29.09 0.19 -6.45
C LEU A 297 -30.50 0.76 -6.54
N THR A 298 -31.53 -0.07 -6.32
CA THR A 298 -32.92 0.39 -6.23
C THR A 298 -33.12 1.36 -5.06
N LEU A 299 -32.59 1.05 -3.87
CA LEU A 299 -32.71 1.93 -2.70
C LEU A 299 -32.03 3.29 -2.87
N VAL A 300 -30.92 3.35 -3.62
CA VAL A 300 -30.20 4.60 -3.92
C VAL A 300 -30.79 5.32 -5.15
N GLY A 301 -31.84 4.76 -5.78
CA GLY A 301 -32.51 5.34 -6.94
C GLY A 301 -31.71 5.22 -8.24
N ASN A 302 -30.72 4.33 -8.30
CA ASN A 302 -29.85 4.12 -9.45
C ASN A 302 -30.23 2.85 -10.24
N THR A 303 -31.53 2.69 -10.52
CA THR A 303 -32.09 1.56 -11.27
C THR A 303 -31.46 1.35 -12.65
N PRO A 304 -31.12 2.39 -13.46
CA PRO A 304 -30.49 2.19 -14.76
C PRO A 304 -29.15 1.45 -14.70
N MET A 305 -28.41 1.58 -13.58
CA MET A 305 -27.13 0.90 -13.40
C MET A 305 -27.29 -0.62 -13.28
N ILE A 306 -28.44 -1.10 -12.84
CA ILE A 306 -28.74 -2.54 -12.69
C ILE A 306 -28.67 -3.23 -14.05
N GLU A 307 -29.36 -2.67 -15.06
CA GLU A 307 -29.36 -3.21 -16.42
C GLU A 307 -27.96 -3.19 -17.05
N LEU A 308 -27.22 -2.11 -16.81
CA LEU A 308 -25.85 -1.96 -17.31
C LEU A 308 -24.90 -3.01 -16.71
N ILE A 309 -24.97 -3.24 -15.40
CA ILE A 309 -24.15 -4.26 -14.72
C ILE A 309 -24.56 -5.66 -15.15
N ALA A 310 -25.85 -5.95 -15.30
CA ALA A 310 -26.35 -7.23 -15.80
C ALA A 310 -25.82 -7.53 -17.21
N LEU A 311 -25.83 -6.54 -18.11
CA LEU A 311 -25.26 -6.66 -19.44
C LEU A 311 -23.74 -6.92 -19.40
N GLN A 312 -23.02 -6.22 -18.52
CA GLN A 312 -21.58 -6.44 -18.34
C GLN A 312 -21.27 -7.84 -17.83
N ARG A 313 -22.06 -8.35 -16.86
CA ARG A 313 -21.91 -9.73 -16.34
C ARG A 313 -22.08 -10.76 -17.44
N LYS A 314 -23.14 -10.62 -18.24
CA LYS A 314 -23.41 -11.51 -19.38
C LYS A 314 -22.30 -11.48 -20.42
N THR A 315 -21.80 -10.29 -20.76
CA THR A 315 -20.76 -10.10 -21.76
C THR A 315 -19.39 -10.62 -21.31
N LYS A 316 -19.05 -10.42 -20.03
CA LYS A 316 -17.69 -10.69 -19.51
C LYS A 316 -17.51 -12.07 -18.90
N TYR A 317 -18.58 -12.63 -18.32
CA TYR A 317 -18.50 -13.86 -17.53
C TYR A 317 -19.48 -14.94 -17.99
N ASN A 318 -20.24 -14.73 -19.07
CA ASN A 318 -21.31 -15.64 -19.50
C ASN A 318 -22.32 -16.01 -18.38
N CYS A 319 -22.41 -15.20 -17.32
CA CYS A 319 -23.44 -15.36 -16.29
C CYS A 319 -24.80 -15.02 -16.89
N ARG A 320 -25.81 -15.86 -16.61
CA ARG A 320 -27.18 -15.65 -17.09
C ARG A 320 -27.85 -14.47 -16.40
#